data_AF-A0A2P5BTQ8-F1
#
_entry.id   AF-A0A2P5BTQ8-F1
#
_cell.length_a   1.000
_cell.length_b   1.000
_cell.length_c   1.000
_cell.angle_alpha   90.00
_cell.angle_beta   90.00
_cell.angle_gamma   90.00
#
_symmetry.space_group_name_H-M   'P 1'
#
loop_
_entity.id
_entity.type
_entity.pdbx_description
1 polymer ?
#
loop_
_entity_poly.entity_id
_entity_poly.type
_entity_poly.pdbx_seq_one_letter_code
_entity_poly.pdbx_strand_id
1 'polypeptide(L)'
;MENKMMSWSLSLMGLVMMFLVANSSRLSTHANDITCREAITKLLPCEPYLTGSDPPTPSVSCCLACQEILHEANTTVIRRNLCECFKKAAIEAKVNLERARKLPELCKLEGLNIPIDPNVDCNT
;
A
#
# COMPACT_ATOMS: atom_id res chain seq x y z
N MET A 1 6.97 45.60 29.63
CA MET A 1 7.82 44.43 29.25
C MET A 1 6.99 43.28 28.67
N GLU A 2 5.66 43.35 28.69
CA GLU A 2 4.74 42.33 28.17
C GLU A 2 4.76 42.17 26.64
N ASN A 3 5.09 43.22 25.91
CA ASN A 3 4.94 43.29 24.45
C ASN A 3 6.00 42.45 23.71
N LYS A 4 7.17 42.22 24.33
CA LYS A 4 8.27 41.41 23.76
C LYS A 4 8.05 39.91 23.94
N MET A 5 7.41 39.52 25.04
CA MET A 5 7.14 38.12 25.36
C MET A 5 6.06 37.52 24.45
N MET A 6 5.07 38.34 24.06
CA MET A 6 3.98 37.94 23.17
C MET A 6 4.40 37.86 21.69
N SER A 7 5.42 38.62 21.29
CA SER A 7 6.00 38.56 19.94
C SER A 7 6.81 37.29 19.72
N TRP A 8 7.55 36.83 20.74
CA TRP A 8 8.27 35.55 20.70
C TRP A 8 7.34 34.34 20.72
N SER A 9 6.22 34.40 21.45
CA SER A 9 5.24 33.30 21.46
C SER A 9 4.51 33.16 20.11
N LEU A 10 4.18 34.28 19.45
CA LEU A 10 3.60 34.27 18.09
C LEU A 10 4.57 33.72 17.03
N SER A 11 5.86 34.06 17.14
CA SER A 11 6.88 33.56 16.22
C SER A 11 7.17 32.07 16.38
N LEU A 12 7.18 31.56 17.62
CA LEU A 12 7.36 30.14 17.92
C LEU A 12 6.15 29.29 17.50
N MET A 13 4.92 29.78 17.71
CA MET A 13 3.71 29.09 17.23
C MET A 13 3.66 28.99 15.71
N GLY A 14 4.09 30.04 14.99
CA GLY A 14 4.16 30.03 13.52
C GLY A 14 5.13 28.97 12.98
N LEU A 15 6.31 28.84 13.60
CA LEU A 15 7.30 27.83 13.25
C LEU A 15 6.81 26.40 13.51
N VAL A 16 6.17 26.14 14.65
CA VAL A 16 5.62 24.82 14.99
C VAL A 16 4.52 24.41 14.01
N MET A 17 3.63 25.33 13.62
CA MET A 17 2.61 25.03 12.60
C MET A 17 3.22 24.77 11.21
N MET A 18 4.29 25.48 10.83
CA MET A 18 4.95 25.28 9.55
C MET A 18 5.69 23.92 9.45
N PHE A 19 6.28 23.44 10.55
CA PHE A 19 6.88 22.11 10.63
C PHE A 19 5.84 20.97 10.57
N LEU A 20 4.65 21.17 11.16
CA LEU A 20 3.57 20.18 11.07
C LEU A 20 2.99 20.06 9.66
N VAL A 21 2.89 21.18 8.92
CA VAL A 21 2.40 21.17 7.53
C VAL A 21 3.45 20.58 6.57
N ALA A 22 4.76 20.82 6.79
CA ALA A 22 5.81 20.26 5.95
C ALA A 22 5.93 18.71 6.03
N ASN A 23 5.62 18.13 7.20
CA ASN A 23 5.58 16.68 7.40
C ASN A 23 4.28 16.01 6.93
N SER A 24 3.27 16.78 6.54
CA SER A 24 2.04 16.27 5.92
C SER A 24 2.17 16.05 4.41
N SER A 25 3.39 16.23 3.87
CA SER A 25 3.65 16.01 2.46
C SER A 25 3.37 14.54 2.09
N ARG A 26 2.34 14.41 1.22
CA ARG A 26 1.95 13.26 0.37
C ARG A 26 0.62 12.59 0.74
N LEU A 27 -0.40 13.36 1.14
CA LEU A 27 -1.77 12.94 0.86
C LEU A 27 -2.16 13.44 -0.53
N SER A 28 -1.69 12.75 -1.56
CA SER A 28 -2.33 12.82 -2.87
C SER A 28 -3.70 12.15 -2.73
N THR A 29 -4.70 12.88 -2.24
CA THR A 29 -6.10 12.46 -2.37
C THR A 29 -6.50 12.68 -3.83
N HIS A 30 -6.10 11.77 -4.70
CA HIS A 30 -7.03 11.40 -5.76
C HIS A 30 -8.14 10.64 -5.05
N ALA A 31 -9.29 11.27 -4.86
CA ALA A 31 -10.43 10.68 -4.16
C ALA A 31 -10.96 9.38 -4.80
N ASN A 32 -10.41 9.01 -5.96
CA ASN A 32 -10.76 7.84 -6.75
C ASN A 32 -9.58 6.85 -6.96
N ASP A 33 -8.42 7.08 -6.33
CA ASP A 33 -7.28 6.16 -6.46
C ASP A 33 -7.30 5.12 -5.34
N ILE A 34 -7.07 3.86 -5.69
CA ILE A 34 -6.96 2.77 -4.72
C ILE A 34 -5.90 3.06 -3.67
N THR A 35 -6.28 2.93 -2.41
CA THR A 35 -5.36 3.12 -1.28
C THR A 35 -4.73 1.80 -0.86
N CYS A 36 -3.57 1.87 -0.17
CA CYS A 36 -2.94 0.69 0.44
C CYS A 36 -3.91 -0.09 1.35
N ARG A 37 -4.67 0.61 2.20
CA ARG A 37 -5.62 -0.02 3.12
C ARG A 37 -6.74 -0.75 2.37
N GLU A 38 -7.28 -0.10 1.34
CA GLU A 38 -8.30 -0.70 0.48
C GLU A 38 -7.78 -1.94 -0.24
N ALA A 39 -6.58 -1.85 -0.83
CA ALA A 39 -5.94 -2.97 -1.51
C ALA A 39 -5.71 -4.18 -0.56
N ILE A 40 -5.21 -3.94 0.65
CA ILE A 40 -5.05 -5.00 1.66
C ILE A 40 -6.40 -5.61 2.06
N THR A 41 -7.43 -4.78 2.19
CA THR A 41 -8.79 -5.26 2.52
C THR A 41 -9.35 -6.13 1.39
N LYS A 42 -9.15 -5.73 0.13
CA LYS A 42 -9.50 -6.53 -1.04
C LYS A 42 -8.75 -7.87 -1.08
N LEU A 43 -7.50 -7.92 -0.61
CA LEU A 43 -6.68 -9.14 -0.58
C LEU A 43 -6.96 -10.10 0.59
N LEU A 44 -7.82 -9.76 1.56
CA LEU A 44 -8.16 -10.67 2.66
C LEU A 44 -8.58 -12.09 2.22
N PRO A 45 -9.37 -12.28 1.14
CA PRO A 45 -9.72 -13.61 0.64
C PRO A 45 -8.52 -14.42 0.11
N CYS A 46 -7.37 -13.78 -0.14
CA CYS A 46 -6.13 -14.42 -0.58
C CYS A 46 -5.28 -14.93 0.58
N GLU A 47 -5.50 -14.45 1.81
CA GLU A 47 -4.66 -14.74 2.97
C GLU A 47 -4.45 -16.25 3.22
N PRO A 48 -5.48 -17.12 3.17
CA PRO A 48 -5.28 -18.55 3.40
C PRO A 48 -4.33 -19.20 2.39
N TYR A 49 -4.45 -18.79 1.12
CA TYR A 49 -3.55 -19.26 0.06
C TYR A 49 -2.15 -18.68 0.28
N LEU A 50 -2.02 -17.36 0.44
CA LEU A 50 -0.75 -16.64 0.56
C LEU A 50 0.08 -17.09 1.77
N THR A 51 -0.54 -17.47 2.88
CA THR A 51 0.16 -17.89 4.11
C THR A 51 0.51 -19.37 4.15
N GLY A 52 0.05 -20.17 3.18
CA GLY A 52 0.34 -21.60 3.15
C GLY A 52 -0.70 -22.48 3.85
N SER A 53 -1.77 -21.91 4.41
CA SER A 53 -2.72 -22.64 5.27
C SER A 53 -3.71 -23.51 4.49
N ASP A 54 -4.33 -23.04 3.40
CA ASP A 54 -5.29 -23.78 2.54
C ASP A 54 -5.77 -22.89 1.36
N PRO A 55 -6.33 -23.37 0.22
CA PRO A 55 -6.10 -24.60 -0.57
C PRO A 55 -4.79 -24.51 -1.41
N PRO A 56 -4.44 -25.51 -2.24
CA PRO A 56 -3.29 -25.39 -3.17
C PRO A 56 -3.48 -24.35 -4.28
N THR A 57 -4.70 -23.83 -4.45
CA THR A 57 -5.06 -22.82 -5.45
C THR A 57 -5.77 -21.65 -4.76
N PRO A 58 -5.61 -20.42 -5.27
CA PRO A 58 -6.35 -19.26 -4.77
C PRO A 58 -7.85 -19.43 -4.98
N SER A 59 -8.65 -18.80 -4.12
CA SER A 59 -10.11 -18.74 -4.26
C SER A 59 -10.50 -17.85 -5.45
N VAL A 60 -11.72 -18.05 -5.97
CA VAL A 60 -12.27 -17.18 -7.04
C VAL A 60 -12.32 -15.72 -6.58
N SER A 61 -12.73 -15.48 -5.33
CA SER A 61 -12.77 -14.13 -4.75
C SER A 61 -11.38 -13.50 -4.62
N CYS A 62 -10.35 -14.29 -4.30
CA CYS A 62 -8.97 -13.80 -4.31
C CYS A 62 -8.54 -13.35 -5.71
N CYS A 63 -8.82 -14.14 -6.74
CA CYS A 63 -8.44 -13.78 -8.11
C CYS A 63 -9.20 -12.55 -8.63
N LEU A 64 -10.50 -12.44 -8.33
CA LEU A 64 -11.29 -11.25 -8.67
C LEU A 64 -10.74 -9.99 -7.98
N ALA A 65 -10.41 -10.08 -6.69
CA ALA A 65 -9.79 -8.97 -5.97
C ALA A 65 -8.45 -8.54 -6.58
N CYS A 66 -7.60 -9.49 -6.95
CA CYS A 66 -6.34 -9.17 -7.62
C CYS A 66 -6.57 -8.46 -8.96
N GLN A 67 -7.56 -8.90 -9.74
CA GLN A 67 -7.91 -8.29 -11.01
C GLN A 67 -8.43 -6.84 -10.83
N GLU A 68 -9.28 -6.59 -9.83
CA GLU A 68 -9.75 -5.25 -9.49
C GLU A 68 -8.60 -4.32 -9.10
N ILE A 69 -7.70 -4.78 -8.24
CA ILE A 69 -6.52 -4.01 -7.82
C ILE A 69 -5.66 -3.65 -9.04
N LEU A 70 -5.43 -4.59 -9.97
CA LEU A 70 -4.66 -4.32 -11.19
C LEU A 70 -5.33 -3.30 -12.10
N HIS A 71 -6.66 -3.34 -12.21
CA HIS A 71 -7.44 -2.38 -12.97
C HIS A 71 -7.36 -0.97 -12.36
N GLU A 72 -7.42 -0.87 -11.03
CA GLU A 72 -7.32 0.39 -10.29
C GLU A 72 -5.87 0.93 -10.22
N ALA A 73 -4.87 0.07 -10.31
CA ALA A 73 -3.46 0.43 -10.38
C ALA A 73 -3.04 0.92 -11.78
N ASN A 74 -3.70 1.97 -12.25
CA ASN A 74 -3.58 2.49 -13.62
C ASN A 74 -2.38 3.43 -13.86
N THR A 75 -1.67 3.87 -12.82
CA THR A 75 -0.46 4.70 -12.93
C THR A 75 0.75 4.07 -12.26
N THR A 76 1.95 4.41 -12.73
CA THR A 76 3.22 3.99 -12.11
C THR A 76 3.33 4.40 -10.64
N VAL A 77 2.79 5.59 -10.29
CA VAL A 77 2.80 6.10 -8.91
C VAL A 77 1.94 5.21 -8.01
N ILE A 78 0.73 4.86 -8.44
CA ILE A 78 -0.14 3.95 -7.67
C ILE A 78 0.51 2.58 -7.53
N ARG A 79 1.06 2.02 -8.62
CA ARG A 79 1.73 0.72 -8.59
C ARG A 79 2.89 0.67 -7.61
N ARG A 80 3.72 1.72 -7.58
CA ARG A 80 4.83 1.83 -6.61
C ARG A 80 4.32 1.91 -5.17
N ASN A 81 3.27 2.70 -4.93
CA ASN A 81 2.66 2.81 -3.60
C ASN A 81 2.07 1.47 -3.13
N LEU A 82 1.39 0.74 -4.01
CA LEU A 82 0.86 -0.58 -3.72
C LEU A 82 1.97 -1.63 -3.54
N CYS A 83 3.06 -1.56 -4.30
CA CYS A 83 4.21 -2.43 -4.09
C CYS A 83 4.81 -2.25 -2.69
N GLU A 84 5.06 -1.02 -2.25
CA GLU A 84 5.58 -0.74 -0.91
C GLU A 84 4.60 -1.16 0.19
N CYS A 85 3.31 -1.02 -0.06
CA CYS A 85 2.24 -1.51 0.80
C CYS A 85 2.28 -3.05 0.95
N PHE A 86 2.27 -3.77 -0.17
CA PHE A 86 2.24 -5.22 -0.19
C PHE A 86 3.52 -5.84 0.36
N LYS A 87 4.66 -5.19 0.15
CA LYS A 87 5.93 -5.59 0.79
C LYS A 87 5.81 -5.62 2.30
N LYS A 88 5.27 -4.56 2.92
CA LYS A 88 5.08 -4.50 4.39
C LYS A 88 4.07 -5.53 4.88
N ALA A 89 2.92 -5.62 4.20
CA ALA A 89 1.89 -6.60 4.55
C ALA A 89 2.38 -8.05 4.42
N ALA A 90 3.23 -8.34 3.41
CA ALA A 90 3.79 -9.67 3.23
C ALA A 90 4.70 -10.10 4.39
N ILE A 91 5.44 -9.15 4.98
CA ILE A 91 6.25 -9.38 6.19
C ILE A 91 5.34 -9.68 7.38
N GLU A 92 4.33 -8.84 7.61
CA GLU A 92 3.42 -8.95 8.76
C GLU A 92 2.60 -10.25 8.72
N ALA A 93 2.04 -10.58 7.55
CA ALA A 93 1.24 -11.79 7.34
C ALA A 93 2.09 -13.06 7.19
N LYS A 94 3.43 -12.96 7.16
CA LYS A 94 4.35 -14.08 6.94
C LYS A 94 4.02 -14.86 5.67
N VAL A 95 3.84 -14.12 4.57
CA VAL A 95 3.47 -14.70 3.27
C VAL A 95 4.49 -15.74 2.81
N ASN A 96 3.97 -16.86 2.32
CA ASN A 96 4.73 -17.86 1.59
C ASN A 96 5.07 -17.33 0.19
N LEU A 97 6.34 -16.96 0.00
CA LEU A 97 6.83 -16.34 -1.23
C LEU A 97 6.58 -17.18 -2.48
N GLU A 98 6.73 -18.51 -2.39
CA GLU A 98 6.52 -19.40 -3.53
C GLU A 98 5.05 -19.45 -3.95
N ARG A 99 4.11 -19.38 -3.00
CA ARG A 99 2.68 -19.26 -3.32
C ARG A 99 2.33 -17.90 -3.91
N ALA A 100 2.87 -16.82 -3.34
CA ALA A 100 2.66 -15.47 -3.86
C ALA A 100 3.14 -15.33 -5.31
N ARG A 101 4.28 -15.92 -5.66
CA ARG A 101 4.81 -15.94 -7.04
C ARG A 101 3.93 -16.68 -8.04
N LYS A 102 3.24 -17.73 -7.61
CA LYS A 102 2.32 -18.51 -8.45
C LYS A 102 0.92 -17.89 -8.58
N LEU A 103 0.58 -16.95 -7.69
CA LEU A 103 -0.75 -16.32 -7.68
C LEU A 103 -1.16 -15.72 -9.04
N PRO A 104 -0.30 -14.94 -9.73
CA PRO A 104 -0.70 -14.31 -10.99
C PRO A 104 -1.01 -15.31 -12.09
N GLU A 105 -0.21 -16.38 -12.18
CA GLU A 105 -0.43 -17.47 -13.14
C GLU A 105 -1.73 -18.22 -12.85
N LEU A 106 -1.95 -18.60 -11.59
CA LEU A 106 -3.15 -19.33 -11.17
C LEU A 106 -4.44 -18.50 -11.33
N CYS A 107 -4.34 -17.19 -11.12
CA CYS A 107 -5.44 -16.25 -11.33
C CYS A 107 -5.55 -15.74 -12.77
N LYS A 108 -4.65 -16.13 -13.68
CA LYS A 108 -4.62 -15.68 -15.08
C LYS A 108 -4.62 -14.15 -15.19
N LEU A 109 -3.83 -13.49 -14.34
CA LEU A 109 -3.72 -12.03 -14.34
C LEU A 109 -2.89 -11.60 -15.54
N GLU A 110 -3.49 -10.83 -16.45
CA GLU A 110 -2.82 -10.28 -17.62
C GLU A 110 -2.28 -8.87 -17.32
N GLY A 111 -1.03 -8.59 -17.68
CA GLY A 111 -0.42 -7.26 -17.55
C GLY A 111 0.66 -7.14 -16.46
N LEU A 112 1.10 -5.90 -16.20
CA LEU A 112 2.15 -5.63 -15.22
C LEU A 112 1.63 -5.93 -13.81
N ASN A 113 2.21 -6.96 -13.19
CA ASN A 113 1.83 -7.46 -11.88
C ASN A 113 2.58 -6.75 -10.74
N ILE A 114 1.87 -6.42 -9.66
CA ILE A 114 2.43 -5.78 -8.46
C ILE A 114 2.86 -6.88 -7.49
N PRO A 115 4.16 -7.03 -7.17
CA PRO A 115 4.63 -8.16 -6.37
C PRO A 115 4.12 -8.13 -4.93
N ILE A 116 3.66 -9.28 -4.43
CA ILE A 116 3.45 -9.56 -3.01
C ILE A 116 4.69 -10.31 -2.52
N ASP A 117 5.78 -9.58 -2.32
CA ASP A 117 7.09 -10.15 -1.97
C ASP A 117 7.74 -9.27 -0.90
N PRO A 118 8.13 -9.81 0.27
CA PRO A 118 8.77 -9.04 1.34
C PRO A 118 10.15 -8.48 0.95
N ASN A 119 10.78 -8.99 -0.11
CA ASN A 119 12.14 -8.65 -0.54
C ASN A 119 12.17 -7.81 -1.84
N VAL A 120 11.03 -7.46 -2.41
CA VAL A 120 10.97 -6.70 -3.67
C VAL A 120 11.56 -5.29 -3.50
N ASP A 121 12.22 -4.80 -4.56
CA ASP A 121 12.51 -3.38 -4.74
C ASP A 121 11.39 -2.73 -5.59
N CYS A 122 10.64 -1.81 -5.00
CA CYS A 122 9.52 -1.15 -5.68
C CYS A 122 9.95 0.06 -6.54
N ASN A 123 11.25 0.33 -6.63
CA ASN A 123 11.78 1.44 -7.42
C ASN A 123 12.22 1.06 -8.83
N THR A 124 12.29 -0.24 -9.12
CA THR A 124 12.61 -0.78 -10.45
C THR A 124 11.42 -0.78 -11.40
#